data_AF-A0A355RDU2-F1
#
_entry.id   AF-A0A355RDU2-F1
#
_cell.length_a   1.000
_cell.length_b   1.000
_cell.length_c   1.000
_cell.angle_alpha   90.00
_cell.angle_beta   90.00
_cell.angle_gamma   90.00
#
_symmetry.space_group_name_H-M   'P 1'
#
loop_
_entity.id
_entity.type
_entity.pdbx_description
1 polymer ?
#
loop_
_entity_poly.entity_id
_entity_poly.type
_entity_poly.pdbx_seq_one_letter_code
_entity_poly.pdbx_strand_id
1 'polypeptide(L)'
;LIADQGLTEATENLAKALNITIETVAADAPDLATFRHFYDLTGLVVVKEFELLDSLVAVNLDTPKMVHLRLELAGAYFDIEFSRDRVSPSNPHQLIVNMVVFGVFFTLIAFIYLRNQLRPITRLAAAAEAFGRGRTLPYHPSGAIEVRAAGRAFLDMRARIERHIEQRTMILSGVSHDLRTPLTRLKLGLSMLEHDDRKLLERDVDEMRQLLDEFLSFARE
;
A
#
# COMPACT_ATOMS: atom_id res chain seq x y z
N LEU A 1 10.09 -10.26 75.60
CA LEU A 1 8.91 -9.37 75.66
C LEU A 1 9.21 -7.95 75.18
N ILE A 2 10.30 -7.28 75.60
CA ILE A 2 10.64 -5.92 75.08
C ILE A 2 11.34 -5.95 73.70
N ALA A 3 12.13 -7.00 73.41
CA ALA A 3 12.80 -7.16 72.10
C ALA A 3 11.84 -7.52 70.94
N ASP A 4 10.63 -8.00 71.27
CA ASP A 4 9.64 -8.48 70.30
C ASP A 4 8.78 -7.32 69.75
N GLN A 5 8.49 -6.31 70.60
CA GLN A 5 7.75 -5.10 70.23
C GLN A 5 8.54 -4.16 69.31
N GLY A 6 9.85 -4.04 69.49
CA GLY A 6 10.70 -3.22 68.61
C GLY A 6 10.86 -3.82 67.21
N LEU A 7 10.79 -5.14 67.08
CA LEU A 7 10.83 -5.84 65.80
C LEU A 7 9.49 -5.73 65.06
N THR A 8 8.37 -5.75 65.78
CA THR A 8 7.02 -5.55 65.21
C THR A 8 6.77 -4.10 64.77
N GLU A 9 7.20 -3.09 65.53
CA GLU A 9 7.09 -1.68 65.07
C GLU A 9 8.02 -1.38 63.89
N ALA A 10 9.24 -1.93 63.87
CA ALA A 10 10.16 -1.75 62.76
C ALA A 10 9.63 -2.39 61.47
N THR A 11 9.04 -3.59 61.57
CA THR A 11 8.44 -4.29 60.43
C THR A 11 7.16 -3.60 59.94
N GLU A 12 6.31 -3.10 60.83
CA GLU A 12 5.10 -2.35 60.45
C GLU A 12 5.43 -1.00 59.78
N ASN A 13 6.46 -0.30 60.27
CA ASN A 13 6.93 0.94 59.65
C ASN A 13 7.58 0.69 58.29
N LEU A 14 8.32 -0.42 58.14
CA LEU A 14 8.91 -0.81 56.86
C LEU A 14 7.83 -1.24 55.85
N ALA A 15 6.83 -1.98 56.31
CA ALA A 15 5.66 -2.40 55.56
C ALA A 15 4.86 -1.18 55.05
N LYS A 16 4.58 -0.20 55.93
CA LYS A 16 3.93 1.07 55.56
C LYS A 16 4.79 1.92 54.61
N ALA A 17 6.09 2.03 54.86
CA ALA A 17 6.99 2.80 54.00
C ALA A 17 7.13 2.21 52.60
N LEU A 18 7.09 0.88 52.48
CA LEU A 18 7.14 0.17 51.21
C LEU A 18 5.75 -0.07 50.61
N ASN A 19 4.67 0.22 51.34
CA ASN A 19 3.27 -0.09 51.00
C ASN A 19 3.09 -1.57 50.60
N ILE A 20 3.65 -2.43 51.45
CA ILE A 20 3.63 -3.89 51.36
C ILE A 20 2.93 -4.37 52.63
N THR A 21 2.11 -5.41 52.53
CA THR A 21 1.51 -6.07 53.70
C THR A 21 2.34 -7.30 54.03
N ILE A 22 2.77 -7.44 55.29
CA ILE A 22 3.53 -8.60 55.77
C ILE A 22 2.71 -9.25 56.88
N GLU A 23 2.22 -10.46 56.63
CA GLU A 23 1.50 -11.26 57.62
C GLU A 23 2.29 -12.53 57.94
N THR A 24 2.36 -12.89 59.23
CA THR A 24 2.96 -14.16 59.65
C THR A 24 1.90 -15.26 59.55
N VAL A 25 2.23 -16.34 58.84
CA VAL A 25 1.30 -17.43 58.55
C VAL A 25 1.78 -18.71 59.22
N ALA A 26 0.84 -19.51 59.73
CA ALA A 26 1.13 -20.79 60.34
C ALA A 26 1.61 -21.82 59.29
N ALA A 27 2.47 -22.75 59.72
CA ALA A 27 3.12 -23.74 58.84
C ALA A 27 2.17 -24.73 58.16
N ASP A 28 0.89 -24.76 58.55
CA ASP A 28 -0.16 -25.64 58.03
C ASP A 28 -1.12 -24.96 57.04
N ALA A 29 -0.87 -23.70 56.67
CA ALA A 29 -1.71 -22.98 55.74
C ALA A 29 -1.63 -23.58 54.32
N PRO A 30 -2.76 -23.68 53.59
CA PRO A 30 -2.78 -24.27 52.26
C PRO A 30 -1.82 -23.53 51.30
N ASP A 31 -1.15 -24.30 50.44
CA ASP A 31 -0.24 -23.76 49.44
C ASP A 31 -0.98 -22.76 48.54
N LEU A 32 -0.34 -21.62 48.32
CA LEU A 32 -0.77 -20.65 47.33
C LEU A 32 -0.64 -21.31 45.95
N ALA A 33 -1.76 -21.68 45.35
CA ALA A 33 -1.77 -22.26 44.01
C ALA A 33 -1.24 -21.22 43.01
N THR A 34 -0.16 -21.57 42.29
CA THR A 34 0.43 -20.73 41.25
C THR A 34 -0.52 -20.64 40.05
N PHE A 35 -1.38 -19.62 40.04
CA PHE A 35 -2.25 -19.32 38.91
C PHE A 35 -1.69 -18.17 38.06
N ARG A 36 -1.66 -18.37 36.73
CA ARG A 36 -1.22 -17.37 35.74
C ARG A 36 -2.19 -17.35 34.56
N HIS A 37 -2.61 -16.16 34.15
CA HIS A 37 -3.42 -15.98 32.94
C HIS A 37 -2.55 -16.15 31.67
N PHE A 38 -3.08 -16.76 30.61
CA PHE A 38 -2.30 -17.07 29.40
C PHE A 38 -1.74 -15.83 28.67
N TYR A 39 -2.42 -14.68 28.79
CA TYR A 39 -2.03 -13.40 28.19
C TYR A 39 -1.03 -12.60 29.07
N ASP A 40 -0.67 -13.15 30.23
CA ASP A 40 0.31 -12.58 31.14
C ASP A 40 1.73 -13.01 30.76
N LEU A 41 2.31 -12.28 29.81
CA LEU A 41 3.67 -12.50 29.32
C LEU A 41 4.74 -12.07 30.32
N THR A 42 4.48 -11.06 31.16
CA THR A 42 5.45 -10.56 32.14
C THR A 42 5.50 -11.40 33.40
N GLY A 43 4.40 -12.09 33.74
CA GLY A 43 4.35 -13.06 34.84
C GLY A 43 5.40 -14.16 34.72
N LEU A 44 5.82 -14.54 33.50
CA LEU A 44 6.90 -15.54 33.29
C LEU A 44 8.25 -15.04 33.79
N VAL A 45 8.56 -13.77 33.56
CA VAL A 45 9.82 -13.17 34.01
C VAL A 45 9.76 -12.97 35.51
N VAL A 46 8.62 -12.51 36.04
CA VAL A 46 8.41 -12.30 37.47
C VAL A 46 8.55 -13.59 38.27
N VAL A 47 7.87 -14.67 37.86
CA VAL A 47 8.00 -15.98 38.52
C VAL A 47 9.43 -16.48 38.45
N LYS A 48 10.07 -16.40 37.28
CA LYS A 48 11.46 -16.86 37.10
C LYS A 48 12.46 -16.10 37.96
N GLU A 49 12.29 -14.79 38.14
CA GLU A 49 13.16 -13.98 39.00
C GLU A 49 12.94 -14.29 40.49
N PHE A 50 11.69 -14.56 40.90
CA PHE A 50 11.40 -14.91 42.29
C PHE A 50 11.75 -16.36 42.65
N GLU A 51 11.68 -17.30 41.70
CA GLU A 51 12.18 -18.69 41.84
C GLU A 51 13.68 -18.78 42.11
N LEU A 52 14.45 -17.70 41.84
CA LEU A 52 15.88 -17.63 42.16
C LEU A 52 16.16 -17.31 43.63
N LEU A 53 15.13 -17.01 44.43
CA LEU A 53 15.27 -16.79 45.86
C LEU A 53 15.14 -18.14 46.60
N ASP A 54 16.21 -18.59 47.24
CA ASP A 54 16.24 -19.85 48.03
C ASP A 54 15.20 -19.89 49.17
N SER A 55 14.64 -18.74 49.56
CA SER A 55 13.62 -18.60 50.61
C SER A 55 12.17 -18.58 50.09
N LEU A 56 11.96 -18.75 48.78
CA LEU A 56 10.62 -18.68 48.19
C LEU A 56 9.90 -20.04 48.24
N VAL A 57 8.70 -20.04 48.83
CA VAL A 57 7.85 -21.23 48.94
C VAL A 57 6.79 -21.25 47.84
N ALA A 58 6.14 -20.12 47.56
CA ALA A 58 5.12 -20.03 46.53
C ALA A 58 4.91 -18.58 46.03
N VAL A 59 4.53 -18.44 44.76
CA VAL A 59 4.11 -17.18 44.13
C VAL A 59 2.70 -17.33 43.58
N ASN A 60 1.77 -16.50 44.02
CA ASN A 60 0.42 -16.44 43.44
C ASN A 60 0.19 -15.10 42.72
N LEU A 61 -0.20 -15.20 41.45
CA LEU A 61 -0.49 -14.10 40.52
C LEU A 61 -1.95 -14.11 40.02
N ASP A 62 -2.86 -14.80 40.72
CA ASP A 62 -4.25 -15.00 40.31
C ASP A 62 -5.01 -13.68 40.13
N THR A 63 -4.75 -12.70 40.99
CA THR A 63 -5.35 -11.36 40.89
C THR A 63 -4.48 -10.46 40.01
N PRO A 64 -4.99 -9.85 38.91
CA PRO A 64 -4.19 -9.09 37.94
C PRO A 64 -3.52 -7.81 38.50
N LYS A 65 -3.74 -7.46 39.77
CA LYS A 65 -3.26 -6.22 40.41
C LYS A 65 -2.38 -6.44 41.65
N MET A 66 -2.35 -7.64 42.22
CA MET A 66 -1.61 -7.94 43.45
C MET A 66 -0.74 -9.18 43.25
N VAL A 67 0.44 -9.17 43.87
CA VAL A 67 1.36 -10.32 43.91
C VAL A 67 1.41 -10.79 45.35
N HIS A 68 1.14 -12.07 45.57
CA HIS A 68 1.30 -12.71 46.88
C HIS A 68 2.55 -13.60 46.83
N LEU A 69 3.53 -13.31 47.68
CA LEU A 69 4.73 -14.12 47.88
C LEU A 69 4.67 -14.77 49.26
N ARG A 70 4.93 -16.07 49.33
CA ARG A 70 5.21 -16.75 50.60
C ARG A 70 6.70 -17.02 50.71
N LEU A 71 7.32 -16.50 51.76
CA LEU A 71 8.73 -16.73 52.07
C LEU A 71 8.89 -17.54 53.35
N GLU A 72 9.84 -18.47 53.37
CA GLU A 72 10.29 -19.16 54.57
C GLU A 72 11.61 -18.55 55.03
N LEU A 73 11.61 -17.93 56.22
CA LEU A 73 12.82 -17.41 56.85
C LEU A 73 12.94 -17.93 58.27
N ALA A 74 14.05 -18.62 58.56
CA ALA A 74 14.39 -19.12 59.89
C ALA A 74 13.27 -19.95 60.57
N GLY A 75 12.49 -20.70 59.79
CA GLY A 75 11.40 -21.55 60.28
C GLY A 75 10.06 -20.86 60.50
N ALA A 76 9.91 -19.59 60.09
CA ALA A 76 8.65 -18.86 60.08
C ALA A 76 8.23 -18.54 58.63
N TYR A 77 6.93 -18.65 58.35
CA TYR A 77 6.34 -18.32 57.06
C TYR A 77 5.79 -16.90 57.07
N PHE A 78 6.20 -16.11 56.08
CA PHE A 78 5.74 -14.74 55.89
C PHE A 78 5.02 -14.64 54.55
N ASP A 79 3.77 -14.19 54.58
CA ASP A 79 3.02 -13.80 53.39
C ASP A 79 3.23 -12.31 53.15
N ILE A 80 3.80 -11.99 51.98
CA ILE A 80 4.09 -10.64 51.53
C ILE A 80 3.16 -10.32 50.36
N GLU A 81 2.35 -9.29 50.51
CA GLU A 81 1.45 -8.80 49.47
C GLU A 81 1.89 -7.41 48.98
N PHE A 82 2.05 -7.26 47.66
CA PHE A 82 2.33 -5.96 47.05
C PHE A 82 1.64 -5.77 45.71
N SER A 83 1.42 -4.51 45.33
CA SER A 83 0.81 -4.15 44.05
C SER A 83 1.73 -4.49 42.87
N ARG A 84 1.14 -5.16 41.88
CA ARG A 84 1.81 -5.62 40.66
C ARG A 84 2.37 -4.49 39.79
N ASP A 85 1.80 -3.28 39.88
CA ASP A 85 2.22 -2.08 39.14
C ASP A 85 3.66 -1.65 39.46
N ARG A 86 4.24 -2.14 40.56
CA ARG A 86 5.60 -1.85 40.99
C ARG A 86 6.67 -2.70 40.30
N VAL A 87 6.27 -3.86 39.76
CA VAL A 87 7.19 -4.86 39.18
C VAL A 87 6.91 -5.08 37.70
N SER A 88 5.70 -4.76 37.22
CA SER A 88 5.37 -4.85 35.81
C SER A 88 4.28 -3.84 35.41
N PRO A 89 4.37 -3.19 34.23
CA PRO A 89 3.27 -2.39 33.70
C PRO A 89 2.02 -3.25 33.53
N SER A 90 0.87 -2.80 34.06
CA SER A 90 -0.37 -3.58 34.16
C SER A 90 -0.89 -4.21 32.86
N ASN A 91 -0.59 -3.67 31.66
CA ASN A 91 -1.14 -4.17 30.38
C ASN A 91 -0.14 -4.19 29.20
N PRO A 92 0.92 -5.02 29.22
CA PRO A 92 1.89 -5.08 28.12
C PRO A 92 1.29 -5.69 26.84
N HIS A 93 0.38 -6.66 26.98
CA HIS A 93 -0.32 -7.30 25.87
C HIS A 93 -1.19 -6.29 25.10
N GLN A 94 -1.74 -5.28 25.77
CA GLN A 94 -2.51 -4.22 25.14
C GLN A 94 -1.66 -3.38 24.18
N LEU A 95 -0.36 -3.19 24.46
CA LEU A 95 0.55 -2.53 23.52
C LEU A 95 0.74 -3.36 22.24
N ILE A 96 0.90 -4.68 22.37
CA ILE A 96 1.03 -5.59 21.21
C ILE A 96 -0.26 -5.60 20.39
N VAL A 97 -1.42 -5.72 21.06
CA VAL A 97 -2.73 -5.69 20.40
C VAL A 97 -2.92 -4.36 19.67
N ASN A 98 -2.66 -3.23 20.31
CA ASN A 98 -2.76 -1.91 19.67
C ASN A 98 -1.79 -1.77 18.50
N MET A 99 -0.55 -2.24 18.64
CA MET A 99 0.44 -2.20 17.57
C MET A 99 -0.02 -3.01 16.35
N VAL A 100 -0.56 -4.21 16.55
CA VAL A 100 -1.10 -5.04 15.46
C VAL A 100 -2.34 -4.40 14.85
N VAL A 101 -3.28 -3.93 15.66
CA VAL A 101 -4.54 -3.33 15.19
C VAL A 101 -4.26 -2.06 14.38
N PHE A 102 -3.46 -1.14 14.91
CA PHE A 102 -3.08 0.07 14.18
C PHE A 102 -2.20 -0.25 12.98
N GLY A 103 -1.30 -1.23 13.09
CA GLY A 103 -0.49 -1.71 11.97
C GLY A 103 -1.36 -2.16 10.80
N VAL A 104 -2.29 -3.10 11.03
CA VAL A 104 -3.23 -3.58 10.00
C VAL A 104 -4.10 -2.45 9.48
N PHE A 105 -4.60 -1.57 10.35
CA PHE A 105 -5.44 -0.43 9.97
C PHE A 105 -4.70 0.52 9.01
N PHE A 106 -3.49 0.97 9.36
CA PHE A 106 -2.70 1.85 8.51
C PHE A 106 -2.23 1.15 7.23
N THR A 107 -1.87 -0.13 7.29
CA THR A 107 -1.53 -0.91 6.09
C THR A 107 -2.71 -0.99 5.13
N LEU A 108 -3.92 -1.24 5.62
CA LEU A 108 -5.13 -1.31 4.78
C LEU A 108 -5.40 0.04 4.10
N ILE A 109 -5.33 1.14 4.86
CA ILE A 109 -5.51 2.49 4.32
C ILE A 109 -4.45 2.80 3.27
N ALA A 110 -3.17 2.54 3.55
CA ALA A 110 -2.07 2.77 2.63
C ALA A 110 -2.22 1.93 1.35
N PHE A 111 -2.63 0.67 1.47
CA PHE A 111 -2.86 -0.20 0.33
C PHE A 111 -3.99 0.32 -0.57
N ILE A 112 -5.14 0.71 0.00
CA ILE A 112 -6.27 1.27 -0.75
C ILE A 112 -5.85 2.58 -1.43
N TYR A 113 -5.16 3.46 -0.70
CA TYR A 113 -4.66 4.73 -1.20
C TYR A 113 -3.71 4.53 -2.40
N LEU A 114 -2.69 3.68 -2.24
CA LEU A 114 -1.70 3.41 -3.29
C LEU A 114 -2.35 2.76 -4.51
N ARG A 115 -3.25 1.79 -4.30
CA ARG A 115 -3.98 1.15 -5.40
C ARG A 115 -4.84 2.15 -6.17
N ASN A 116 -5.48 3.10 -5.48
CA ASN A 116 -6.27 4.15 -6.13
C ASN A 116 -5.40 5.15 -6.91
N GLN A 117 -4.15 5.38 -6.48
CA GLN A 117 -3.20 6.27 -7.18
C GLN A 117 -2.51 5.62 -8.39
N LEU A 118 -2.21 4.32 -8.31
CA LEU A 118 -1.56 3.61 -9.42
C LEU A 118 -2.52 3.23 -10.54
N ARG A 119 -3.80 3.01 -10.24
CA ARG A 119 -4.81 2.59 -11.24
C ARG A 119 -4.97 3.58 -12.41
N PRO A 120 -4.96 4.91 -12.21
CA PRO A 120 -4.99 5.86 -13.33
C PRO A 120 -3.74 5.83 -14.21
N ILE A 121 -2.56 5.53 -13.65
CA ILE A 121 -1.31 5.42 -14.42
C ILE A 121 -1.37 4.22 -15.37
N THR A 122 -1.82 3.06 -14.88
CA THR A 122 -1.96 1.87 -15.73
C THR A 122 -3.02 2.06 -16.82
N ARG A 123 -4.10 2.80 -16.54
CA ARG A 123 -5.10 3.19 -17.55
C ARG A 123 -4.53 4.12 -18.61
N LEU A 124 -3.71 5.10 -18.24
CA LEU A 124 -3.03 5.98 -19.19
C LEU A 124 -2.09 5.19 -20.10
N ALA A 125 -1.28 4.30 -19.51
CA ALA A 125 -0.37 3.45 -20.27
C ALA A 125 -1.11 2.58 -21.30
N ALA A 126 -2.20 1.92 -20.88
CA ALA A 126 -3.03 1.12 -21.78
C ALA A 126 -3.67 1.95 -22.90
N ALA A 127 -4.14 3.16 -22.62
CA ALA A 127 -4.70 4.06 -23.62
C ALA A 127 -3.63 4.53 -24.63
N ALA A 128 -2.41 4.83 -24.16
CA ALA A 128 -1.29 5.22 -25.01
C ALA A 128 -0.82 4.07 -25.91
N GLU A 129 -0.72 2.85 -25.37
CA GLU A 129 -0.34 1.67 -26.14
C GLU A 129 -1.39 1.31 -27.19
N ALA A 130 -2.68 1.41 -26.84
CA ALA A 130 -3.76 1.21 -27.80
C ALA A 130 -3.69 2.23 -28.93
N PHE A 131 -3.48 3.51 -28.61
CA PHE A 131 -3.34 4.56 -29.61
C PHE A 131 -2.13 4.32 -30.53
N GLY A 132 -0.99 3.89 -29.98
CA GLY A 132 0.18 3.52 -30.76
C GLY A 132 -0.06 2.34 -31.73
N ARG A 133 -1.09 1.53 -31.47
CA ARG A 133 -1.57 0.44 -32.36
C ARG A 133 -2.74 0.85 -33.25
N GLY A 134 -3.03 2.15 -33.38
CA GLY A 134 -4.15 2.67 -34.17
C GLY A 134 -5.53 2.39 -33.58
N ARG A 135 -5.63 2.06 -32.29
CA ARG A 135 -6.91 1.82 -31.60
C ARG A 135 -7.24 2.96 -30.64
N THR A 136 -8.48 3.42 -30.66
CA THR A 136 -8.94 4.48 -29.74
C THR A 136 -9.70 3.87 -28.57
N LEU A 137 -9.10 3.94 -27.37
CA LEU A 137 -9.77 3.58 -26.13
C LEU A 137 -10.33 4.83 -25.42
N PRO A 138 -11.52 4.73 -24.79
CA PRO A 138 -12.05 5.81 -23.96
C PRO A 138 -11.16 6.00 -22.73
N TYR A 139 -10.60 7.20 -22.58
CA TYR A 139 -9.70 7.54 -21.48
C TYR A 139 -10.07 8.90 -20.89
N HIS A 140 -10.19 8.95 -19.56
CA HIS A 140 -10.51 10.15 -18.81
C HIS A 140 -9.41 10.38 -17.74
N PRO A 141 -8.72 11.53 -17.77
CA PRO A 141 -7.67 11.83 -16.80
C PRO A 141 -8.22 11.82 -15.37
N SER A 142 -7.66 10.96 -14.52
CA SER A 142 -8.05 10.79 -13.11
C SER A 142 -6.81 10.52 -12.24
N GLY A 143 -6.97 10.50 -10.91
CA GLY A 143 -5.86 10.28 -9.98
C GLY A 143 -5.22 11.57 -9.48
N ALA A 144 -3.94 11.49 -9.11
CA ALA A 144 -3.14 12.62 -8.64
C ALA A 144 -3.07 13.76 -9.67
N ILE A 145 -2.72 14.97 -9.23
CA ILE A 145 -2.74 16.18 -10.07
C ILE A 145 -1.82 16.00 -11.28
N GLU A 146 -0.65 15.41 -11.05
CA GLU A 146 0.41 15.13 -12.01
C GLU A 146 -0.04 14.10 -13.04
N VAL A 147 -0.71 13.04 -12.59
CA VAL A 147 -1.24 11.98 -13.48
C VAL A 147 -2.37 12.53 -14.35
N ARG A 148 -3.23 13.39 -13.80
CA ARG A 148 -4.26 14.08 -14.58
C ARG A 148 -3.66 15.04 -15.60
N ALA A 149 -2.60 15.77 -15.23
CA ALA A 149 -1.89 16.66 -16.14
C ALA A 149 -1.26 15.89 -17.30
N ALA A 150 -0.56 14.79 -17.02
CA ALA A 150 -0.01 13.88 -18.03
C ALA A 150 -1.11 13.28 -18.92
N GLY A 151 -2.23 12.89 -18.32
CA GLY A 151 -3.38 12.37 -19.06
C GLY A 151 -4.00 13.40 -20.02
N ARG A 152 -4.07 14.68 -19.62
CA ARG A 152 -4.53 15.76 -20.51
C ARG A 152 -3.54 16.01 -21.64
N ALA A 153 -2.25 16.09 -21.33
CA ALA A 153 -1.21 16.27 -22.34
C ALA A 153 -1.21 15.13 -23.37
N PHE A 154 -1.46 13.89 -22.94
CA PHE A 154 -1.65 12.75 -23.84
C PHE A 154 -2.87 12.93 -24.76
N LEU A 155 -4.02 13.36 -24.23
CA LEU A 155 -5.21 13.62 -25.05
C LEU A 155 -4.99 14.76 -26.06
N ASP A 156 -4.29 15.82 -25.65
CA ASP A 156 -3.95 16.94 -26.54
C ASP A 156 -3.02 16.49 -27.67
N MET A 157 -2.03 15.65 -27.35
CA MET A 157 -1.13 15.03 -28.32
C MET A 157 -1.90 14.13 -29.28
N ARG A 158 -2.80 13.27 -28.77
CA ARG A 158 -3.66 12.41 -29.58
C ARG A 158 -4.48 13.22 -30.59
N ALA A 159 -5.20 14.23 -30.11
CA ALA A 159 -6.02 15.09 -30.95
C ALA A 159 -5.18 15.90 -31.96
N ARG A 160 -3.93 16.23 -31.65
CA ARG A 160 -3.01 16.86 -32.61
C ARG A 160 -2.59 15.90 -33.71
N ILE A 161 -2.27 14.66 -33.37
CA ILE A 161 -1.87 13.62 -34.34
C ILE A 161 -3.04 13.26 -35.25
N GLU A 162 -4.23 13.03 -34.69
CA GLU A 162 -5.45 12.74 -35.46
C GLU A 162 -5.73 13.85 -36.48
N ARG A 163 -5.72 15.12 -36.04
CA ARG A 163 -5.86 16.26 -36.96
C ARG A 163 -4.78 16.31 -38.03
N HIS A 164 -3.54 15.98 -37.69
CA HIS A 164 -2.45 15.98 -38.67
C HIS A 164 -2.64 14.90 -39.74
N ILE A 165 -3.12 13.73 -39.34
CA ILE A 165 -3.49 12.64 -40.26
C ILE A 165 -4.64 13.09 -41.17
N GLU A 166 -5.72 13.62 -40.60
CA GLU A 166 -6.88 14.13 -41.36
C GLU A 166 -6.48 15.20 -42.38
N GLN A 167 -5.63 16.15 -41.98
CA GLN A 167 -5.10 17.19 -42.86
C GLN A 167 -4.29 16.60 -44.02
N ARG A 168 -3.44 15.61 -43.75
CA ARG A 168 -2.64 14.94 -44.79
C ARG A 168 -3.55 14.22 -45.79
N THR A 169 -4.55 13.49 -45.31
CA THR A 169 -5.53 12.79 -46.18
C THR A 169 -6.33 13.77 -47.03
N MET A 170 -6.73 14.92 -46.45
CA MET A 170 -7.44 15.97 -47.18
C MET A 170 -6.58 16.58 -48.30
N ILE A 171 -5.30 16.87 -48.02
CA ILE A 171 -4.37 17.40 -49.03
C ILE A 171 -4.20 16.40 -50.17
N LEU A 172 -4.00 15.11 -49.88
CA LEU A 172 -3.83 14.10 -50.93
C LEU A 172 -5.08 13.99 -51.83
N SER A 173 -6.28 14.08 -51.23
CA SER A 173 -7.53 14.09 -52.01
C SER A 173 -7.67 15.36 -52.86
N GLY A 174 -7.28 16.52 -52.35
CA GLY A 174 -7.33 17.79 -53.08
C GLY A 174 -6.36 17.79 -54.27
N VAL A 175 -5.10 17.39 -54.04
CA VAL A 175 -4.07 17.31 -55.09
C VAL A 175 -4.47 16.33 -56.19
N SER A 176 -5.04 15.17 -55.83
CA SER A 176 -5.59 14.22 -56.83
C SER A 176 -6.60 14.87 -57.76
N HIS A 177 -7.57 15.56 -57.17
CA HIS A 177 -8.63 16.22 -57.90
C HIS A 177 -8.06 17.29 -58.85
N ASP A 178 -7.11 18.08 -58.35
CA ASP A 178 -6.50 19.17 -59.10
C ASP A 178 -5.57 18.68 -60.21
N LEU A 179 -4.92 17.51 -60.07
CA LEU A 179 -4.10 16.88 -61.11
C LEU A 179 -4.93 16.18 -62.20
N ARG A 180 -6.14 15.70 -61.88
CA ARG A 180 -7.01 15.05 -62.86
C ARG A 180 -7.46 16.01 -63.97
N THR A 181 -7.65 17.28 -63.65
CA THR A 181 -8.07 18.33 -64.60
C THR A 181 -7.03 18.60 -65.71
N PRO A 182 -5.75 18.92 -65.40
CA PRO A 182 -4.73 19.11 -66.43
C PRO A 182 -4.40 17.82 -67.18
N LEU A 183 -4.42 16.64 -66.54
CA LEU A 183 -4.23 15.35 -67.23
C LEU A 183 -5.33 15.10 -68.28
N THR A 184 -6.59 15.37 -67.93
CA THR A 184 -7.72 15.24 -68.87
C THR A 184 -7.59 16.23 -70.03
N ARG A 185 -7.17 17.47 -69.74
CA ARG A 185 -6.93 18.48 -70.77
C ARG A 185 -5.77 18.11 -71.69
N LEU A 186 -4.69 17.54 -71.15
CA LEU A 186 -3.54 17.05 -71.91
C LEU A 186 -3.97 15.91 -72.85
N LYS A 187 -4.74 14.94 -72.34
CA LYS A 187 -5.31 13.85 -73.14
C LYS A 187 -6.21 14.36 -74.28
N LEU A 188 -7.05 15.35 -74.01
CA LEU A 188 -7.88 15.98 -75.05
C LEU A 188 -7.03 16.75 -76.09
N GLY A 189 -5.99 17.47 -75.65
CA GLY A 189 -5.08 18.17 -76.55
C GLY A 189 -4.29 17.21 -77.46
N LEU A 190 -3.80 16.10 -76.91
CA LEU A 190 -3.16 15.03 -77.68
C LEU A 190 -4.10 14.41 -78.71
N SER A 191 -5.39 14.32 -78.42
CA SER A 191 -6.38 13.77 -79.34
C SER A 191 -6.57 14.58 -80.64
N MET A 192 -6.13 15.84 -80.65
CA MET A 192 -6.19 16.75 -81.80
C MET A 192 -4.89 16.78 -82.64
N LEU A 193 -3.85 16.03 -82.25
CA LEU A 193 -2.60 15.93 -83.02
C LEU A 193 -2.73 14.90 -84.15
N GLU A 194 -2.12 15.19 -85.30
CA GLU A 194 -2.15 14.36 -86.52
C GLU A 194 -0.89 13.49 -86.72
N HIS A 195 0.13 13.58 -85.84
CA HIS A 195 1.44 12.93 -86.01
C HIS A 195 1.58 11.55 -85.36
N ASP A 196 2.55 10.75 -85.86
CA ASP A 196 2.87 9.38 -85.41
C ASP A 196 3.19 9.26 -83.90
N ASP A 197 3.71 10.32 -83.27
CA ASP A 197 4.09 10.31 -81.85
C ASP A 197 2.90 10.38 -80.87
N ARG A 198 1.69 10.66 -81.37
CA ARG A 198 0.47 10.82 -80.56
C ARG A 198 0.21 9.61 -79.65
N LYS A 199 0.29 8.40 -80.20
CA LYS A 199 -0.01 7.16 -79.44
C LYS A 199 0.99 6.94 -78.30
N LEU A 200 2.24 7.35 -78.49
CA LEU A 200 3.28 7.25 -77.46
C LEU A 200 2.95 8.20 -76.31
N LEU A 201 2.64 9.46 -76.61
CA LEU A 201 2.29 10.49 -75.63
C LEU A 201 0.98 10.19 -74.90
N GLU A 202 -0.05 9.68 -75.60
CA GLU A 202 -1.30 9.25 -74.96
C GLU A 202 -1.07 8.12 -73.94
N ARG A 203 -0.17 7.17 -74.27
CA ARG A 203 0.21 6.10 -73.35
C ARG A 203 0.90 6.64 -72.10
N ASP A 204 1.85 7.57 -72.25
CA ASP A 204 2.56 8.16 -71.12
C ASP A 204 1.60 8.93 -70.18
N VAL A 205 0.60 9.62 -70.72
CA VAL A 205 -0.43 10.32 -69.91
C VAL A 205 -1.33 9.34 -69.16
N ASP A 206 -1.72 8.23 -69.80
CA ASP A 206 -2.49 7.18 -69.14
C ASP A 206 -1.68 6.47 -68.05
N GLU A 207 -0.38 6.27 -68.26
CA GLU A 207 0.54 5.71 -67.27
C GLU A 207 0.72 6.63 -66.06
N MET A 208 0.90 7.94 -66.28
CA MET A 208 0.89 8.94 -65.19
C MET A 208 -0.43 8.93 -64.39
N ARG A 209 -1.57 8.77 -65.07
CA ARG A 209 -2.88 8.68 -64.41
C ARG A 209 -2.97 7.43 -63.56
N GLN A 210 -2.48 6.30 -64.06
CA GLN A 210 -2.50 5.02 -63.36
C GLN A 210 -1.60 5.05 -62.11
N LEU A 211 -0.40 5.62 -62.20
CA LEU A 211 0.49 5.83 -61.04
C LEU A 211 -0.14 6.73 -59.98
N LEU A 212 -0.86 7.79 -60.41
CA LEU A 212 -1.58 8.67 -59.50
C LEU A 212 -2.70 7.93 -58.76
N ASP A 213 -3.52 7.16 -59.47
CA ASP A 213 -4.61 6.39 -58.86
C ASP A 213 -4.07 5.32 -57.89
N GLU A 214 -2.96 4.66 -58.21
CA GLU A 214 -2.31 3.67 -57.34
C GLU A 214 -1.79 4.29 -56.05
N PHE A 215 -1.06 5.42 -56.14
CA PHE A 215 -0.57 6.18 -54.98
C PHE A 215 -1.70 6.63 -54.04
N LEU A 216 -2.84 7.05 -54.61
CA LEU A 216 -3.99 7.47 -53.83
C LEU A 216 -4.72 6.32 -53.17
N SER A 217 -4.73 5.14 -53.79
CA SER A 217 -5.27 3.93 -53.15
C SER A 217 -4.42 3.58 -51.92
N PHE A 218 -3.10 3.57 -52.07
CA PHE A 218 -2.16 3.30 -50.98
C PHE A 218 -2.29 4.28 -49.83
N ALA A 219 -2.47 5.58 -50.13
CA ALA A 219 -2.58 6.60 -49.09
C ALA A 219 -3.94 6.63 -48.36
N ARG A 220 -4.93 5.87 -48.85
CA ARG A 220 -6.26 5.76 -48.25
C ARG A 220 -6.39 4.50 -47.38
N GLU A 221 -5.52 3.49 -47.58
CA GLU A 221 -5.36 2.31 -46.72
C GLU A 221 -4.55 2.62 -45.45
#